data_AF-A0A7J9WE52-F1
#
_entry.id   AF-A0A7J9WE52-F1
#
_cell.length_a   1.000
_cell.length_b   1.000
_cell.length_c   1.000
_cell.angle_alpha   90.00
_cell.angle_beta   90.00
_cell.angle_gamma   90.00
#
_symmetry.space_group_name_H-M   'P 1'
#
loop_
_entity.id
_entity.type
_entity.pdbx_description
1 polymer ?
#
loop_
_entity_poly.entity_id
_entity_poly.type
_entity_poly.pdbx_seq_one_letter_code
_entity_poly.pdbx_strand_id
1 'polypeptide(L)'
;MTRHCDTFEPLLSAWVDGELGRGRRARVGAHLQRCARCRSDVHALRVTQTMLRSLPPRTLVAGIPADGATRRRVDGVAVRRFAVRSSAAAVTLAVVVATAGFMAGSQGESSRVAIPVDVYVADHLVRAVGGAVSTPALVDSPDSDGGRVREEQR
;
A
#
# COMPACT_ATOMS: atom_id res chain seq x y z
N MET A 1 -18.84 -27.76 12.55
CA MET A 1 -18.28 -27.60 11.18
C MET A 1 -17.65 -26.21 10.94
N THR A 2 -17.43 -25.39 11.97
CA THR A 2 -16.86 -24.03 11.87
C THR A 2 -15.38 -24.01 11.49
N ARG A 3 -14.54 -24.87 12.07
CA ARG A 3 -13.07 -24.85 11.86
C ARG A 3 -12.60 -25.02 10.41
N HIS A 4 -13.37 -25.73 9.57
CA HIS A 4 -13.01 -25.94 8.17
C HIS A 4 -13.52 -24.80 7.27
N CYS A 5 -14.38 -23.91 7.76
CA CYS A 5 -14.79 -22.72 7.01
C CYS A 5 -13.70 -21.64 7.08
N ASP A 6 -13.03 -21.51 8.22
CA ASP A 6 -12.01 -20.48 8.48
C ASP A 6 -10.83 -20.56 7.48
N THR A 7 -10.51 -21.76 6.98
CA THR A 7 -9.47 -21.94 5.95
C THR A 7 -9.92 -21.47 4.55
N PHE A 8 -11.23 -21.45 4.28
CA PHE A 8 -11.79 -21.17 2.96
C PHE A 8 -12.37 -19.76 2.84
N GLU A 9 -12.84 -19.18 3.95
CA GLU A 9 -13.39 -17.81 4.01
C GLU A 9 -12.45 -16.78 3.36
N PRO A 10 -11.13 -16.74 3.63
CA PRO A 10 -10.22 -15.79 3.00
C PRO A 10 -10.05 -16.00 1.48
N LEU A 11 -10.40 -17.19 0.97
CA LEU A 11 -10.25 -17.55 -0.45
C LEU A 11 -11.52 -17.26 -1.27
N LEU A 12 -12.64 -16.89 -0.64
CA LEU A 12 -13.92 -16.75 -1.33
C LEU A 12 -13.96 -15.56 -2.30
N SER A 13 -13.33 -14.42 -1.97
CA SER A 13 -13.24 -13.29 -2.91
C SER A 13 -12.45 -13.67 -4.16
N ALA A 14 -11.21 -14.14 -3.99
CA ALA A 14 -10.36 -14.62 -5.09
C ALA A 14 -11.02 -15.75 -5.91
N TRP A 15 -11.88 -16.57 -5.29
CA TRP A 15 -12.68 -17.56 -6.01
C TRP A 15 -13.71 -16.93 -6.94
N VAL A 16 -14.44 -15.91 -6.47
CA VAL A 16 -15.43 -15.14 -7.25
C VAL A 16 -14.74 -14.36 -8.36
N ASP A 17 -13.59 -13.74 -8.06
CA ASP A 17 -12.79 -12.95 -9.01
C ASP A 17 -12.05 -13.81 -10.05
N GLY A 18 -11.94 -15.12 -9.82
CA GLY A 18 -11.29 -16.06 -10.74
C GLY A 18 -9.77 -16.12 -10.59
N GLU A 19 -9.20 -15.51 -9.56
CA GLU A 19 -7.75 -15.37 -9.34
C GLU A 19 -7.10 -16.62 -8.73
N LEU A 20 -7.90 -17.60 -8.29
CA LEU A 20 -7.38 -18.86 -7.77
C LEU A 20 -6.89 -19.77 -8.90
N GLY A 21 -5.63 -20.21 -8.80
CA GLY A 21 -5.08 -21.28 -9.63
C GLY A 21 -5.87 -22.59 -9.49
N ARG A 22 -5.79 -23.46 -10.51
CA ARG A 22 -6.62 -24.67 -10.69
C ARG A 22 -6.78 -25.54 -9.45
N GLY A 23 -5.69 -25.82 -8.73
CA GLY A 23 -5.70 -26.68 -7.53
C GLY A 23 -6.47 -26.07 -6.35
N ARG A 24 -6.25 -24.78 -6.06
CA ARG A 24 -7.00 -24.07 -5.00
C ARG A 24 -8.46 -23.91 -5.40
N ARG A 25 -8.72 -23.62 -6.67
CA ARG A 25 -10.06 -23.57 -7.24
C ARG A 25 -10.79 -24.91 -6.97
N ALA A 26 -10.27 -26.05 -7.40
CA ALA A 26 -10.91 -27.35 -7.17
C ALA A 26 -11.24 -27.63 -5.68
N ARG A 27 -10.33 -27.30 -4.76
CA ARG A 27 -10.55 -27.47 -3.31
C ARG A 27 -11.69 -26.59 -2.78
N VAL A 28 -11.71 -25.31 -3.14
CA VAL A 28 -12.80 -24.39 -2.74
C VAL A 28 -14.12 -24.86 -3.33
N GLY A 29 -14.14 -25.26 -4.61
CA GLY A 29 -15.33 -25.83 -5.25
C GLY A 29 -15.89 -27.05 -4.52
N ALA A 30 -15.03 -28.00 -4.13
CA ALA A 30 -15.43 -29.17 -3.36
C ALA A 30 -16.03 -28.81 -1.98
N HIS A 31 -15.46 -27.81 -1.30
CA HIS A 31 -16.02 -27.30 -0.04
C HIS A 31 -17.40 -26.66 -0.24
N LEU A 32 -17.57 -25.84 -1.29
CA LEU A 32 -18.83 -25.18 -1.61
C LEU A 32 -19.97 -26.18 -1.93
N GLN A 33 -19.67 -27.39 -2.40
CA GLN A 33 -20.69 -28.43 -2.57
C GLN A 33 -21.31 -28.88 -1.23
N ARG A 34 -20.56 -28.78 -0.13
CA ARG A 34 -20.95 -29.34 1.17
C ARG A 34 -21.26 -28.29 2.24
N CYS A 35 -20.84 -27.03 2.06
CA CYS A 35 -21.00 -25.97 3.06
C CYS A 35 -22.02 -24.91 2.62
N ALA A 36 -23.15 -24.83 3.33
CA ALA A 36 -24.18 -23.81 3.06
C ALA A 36 -23.74 -22.38 3.42
N ARG A 37 -22.98 -22.21 4.51
CA ARG A 37 -22.47 -20.90 4.96
C ARG A 37 -21.59 -20.26 3.88
N CYS A 38 -20.52 -20.95 3.46
CA CYS A 38 -19.62 -20.42 2.43
C CYS A 38 -20.31 -20.22 1.07
N ARG A 39 -21.38 -20.98 0.74
CA ARG A 39 -22.21 -20.70 -0.44
C ARG A 39 -22.96 -19.38 -0.31
N SER A 40 -23.52 -19.10 0.87
CA SER A 40 -24.18 -17.82 1.17
C SER A 40 -23.21 -16.65 1.03
N ASP A 41 -21.99 -16.80 1.55
CA ASP A 41 -20.95 -15.76 1.46
C ASP A 41 -20.55 -15.48 0.00
N VAL A 42 -20.33 -16.54 -0.80
CA VAL A 42 -20.07 -16.41 -2.25
C VAL A 42 -21.23 -15.74 -2.98
N HIS A 43 -22.48 -16.06 -2.60
CA HIS A 43 -23.65 -15.42 -3.19
C HIS A 43 -23.68 -13.92 -2.88
N ALA A 44 -23.46 -13.53 -1.62
CA ALA A 44 -23.40 -12.13 -1.21
C ALA A 44 -22.33 -11.35 -1.99
N LEU A 45 -21.13 -11.90 -2.14
CA LEU A 45 -20.05 -11.29 -2.93
C LEU A 45 -20.46 -11.07 -4.40
N ARG A 46 -21.13 -12.04 -5.02
CA ARG A 46 -21.62 -11.93 -6.41
C ARG A 46 -22.71 -10.88 -6.58
N VAL A 47 -23.61 -10.76 -5.60
CA VAL A 47 -24.63 -9.71 -5.59
C VAL A 47 -23.96 -8.34 -5.54
N THR A 48 -22.97 -8.15 -4.66
CA THR A 48 -22.19 -6.91 -4.60
C THR A 48 -21.49 -6.60 -5.92
N GLN A 49 -20.83 -7.59 -6.56
CA GLN A 49 -20.22 -7.38 -7.88
C GLN A 49 -21.23 -6.99 -8.95
N THR A 50 -22.43 -7.57 -8.91
CA THR A 50 -23.50 -7.24 -9.86
C THR A 50 -23.96 -5.80 -9.66
N MET A 51 -24.16 -5.38 -8.41
CA MET A 51 -24.47 -3.99 -8.07
C MET A 51 -23.37 -3.06 -8.57
N LEU A 52 -22.09 -3.37 -8.33
CA LEU A 52 -20.97 -2.55 -8.77
C LEU A 52 -20.90 -2.42 -10.30
N ARG A 53 -21.17 -3.51 -11.03
CA ARG A 53 -21.21 -3.49 -12.50
C ARG A 53 -22.42 -2.75 -13.08
N SER A 54 -23.47 -2.54 -12.28
CA SER A 54 -24.63 -1.76 -12.69
C SER A 54 -24.43 -0.25 -12.62
N LEU A 55 -23.32 0.22 -12.02
CA LEU A 55 -23.01 1.65 -12.02
C LEU A 55 -22.77 2.16 -13.43
N PRO A 56 -23.17 3.41 -13.75
CA PRO A 56 -22.87 4.01 -15.03
C PRO A 56 -21.36 4.07 -15.27
N PRO A 57 -20.90 3.89 -16.52
CA PRO A 57 -19.49 3.97 -16.85
C PRO A 57 -18.96 5.35 -16.45
N ARG A 58 -17.94 5.37 -15.61
CA ARG A 58 -17.25 6.61 -15.27
C ARG A 58 -16.39 7.00 -16.47
N THR A 59 -16.70 8.14 -17.08
CA THR A 59 -15.77 8.79 -18.00
C THR A 59 -14.57 9.22 -17.17
N LEU A 60 -13.44 8.52 -17.32
CA LEU A 60 -12.17 9.03 -16.81
C LEU A 60 -11.98 10.39 -17.48
N VAL A 61 -11.85 11.45 -16.69
CA VAL A 61 -11.50 12.77 -17.21
C VAL A 61 -10.24 12.58 -18.04
N ALA A 62 -10.31 12.92 -19.32
CA ALA A 62 -9.20 12.84 -20.27
C ALA A 62 -8.13 13.85 -19.83
N GLY A 63 -7.32 13.42 -18.87
CA GLY A 63 -6.23 14.20 -18.28
C GLY A 63 -5.05 13.33 -17.87
N ILE A 64 -5.13 12.02 -18.08
CA ILE A 64 -3.96 11.13 -18.05
C ILE A 64 -3.49 11.00 -19.49
N PRO A 65 -2.33 11.57 -19.84
CA PRO A 65 -1.73 11.36 -21.15
C PRO A 65 -1.57 9.84 -21.35
N ALA A 66 -2.11 9.30 -22.45
CA ALA A 66 -2.06 7.85 -22.76
C ALA A 66 -0.61 7.36 -23.01
N ASP A 67 0.32 8.29 -23.12
CA ASP A 67 1.75 8.13 -23.01
C ASP A 67 2.17 7.83 -21.57
N GLY A 68 1.97 6.58 -21.18
CA GLY A 68 2.65 5.93 -20.05
C GLY A 68 4.16 5.83 -20.28
N ALA A 69 4.85 6.95 -20.41
CA ALA A 69 6.27 7.00 -20.75
C ALA A 69 7.04 8.10 -20.03
N THR A 70 6.72 8.40 -18.77
CA THR A 70 7.77 8.85 -17.84
C THR A 70 8.24 7.66 -17.03
N ARG A 71 8.81 6.66 -17.73
CA ARG A 71 9.90 5.90 -17.11
C ARG A 71 10.96 6.94 -16.79
N ARG A 72 10.94 7.48 -15.57
CA ARG A 72 12.09 8.14 -14.99
C ARG A 72 13.18 7.08 -15.07
N ARG A 73 14.07 7.19 -16.05
CA ARG A 73 15.35 6.53 -15.94
C ARG A 73 15.90 7.09 -14.65
N VAL A 74 15.95 6.25 -13.61
CA VAL A 74 16.99 6.40 -12.62
C VAL A 74 18.25 6.25 -13.44
N ASP A 75 18.83 7.38 -13.84
CA ASP A 75 20.16 7.42 -14.39
C ASP A 75 21.03 6.76 -13.33
N GLY A 76 21.36 5.50 -13.58
CA GLY A 76 22.20 4.73 -12.68
C GLY A 76 23.44 5.57 -12.44
N VAL A 77 23.76 5.81 -11.17
CA VAL A 77 24.99 6.51 -10.77
C VAL A 77 26.11 5.89 -11.60
N ALA A 78 26.67 6.68 -12.53
CA ALA A 78 27.72 6.22 -13.39
C ALA A 78 28.93 5.97 -12.49
N VAL A 79 29.07 4.72 -12.02
CA VAL A 79 30.22 4.31 -11.22
C VAL A 79 31.36 4.22 -12.22
N ARG A 80 32.00 5.37 -12.44
CA ARG A 80 33.23 5.48 -13.19
C ARG A 80 34.18 4.50 -12.54
N ARG A 81 34.40 3.37 -13.20
CA ARG A 81 35.43 2.38 -12.84
C ARG A 81 36.75 3.08 -13.02
N PHE A 82 37.13 3.89 -12.03
CA PHE A 82 38.50 4.34 -11.88
C PHE A 82 39.30 3.05 -11.78
N ALA A 83 40.15 2.80 -12.78
CA ALA A 83 41.13 1.73 -12.73
C ALA A 83 42.14 2.09 -11.63
N VAL A 84 41.75 1.88 -10.37
CA VAL A 84 42.63 2.12 -9.23
C VAL A 84 43.53 0.90 -9.12
N ARG A 85 44.80 1.06 -9.53
CA ARG A 85 45.89 0.20 -9.04
C ARG A 85 46.13 0.55 -7.56
N SER A 86 45.22 0.15 -6.67
CA SER A 86 45.32 0.44 -5.24
C SER A 86 46.14 -0.63 -4.52
N SER A 87 47.11 -0.19 -3.72
CA SER A 87 47.79 -1.02 -2.73
C SER A 87 46.79 -1.49 -1.65
N ALA A 88 47.05 -2.65 -1.04
CA ALA A 88 46.12 -3.37 -0.16
C ALA A 88 45.51 -2.52 0.98
N ALA A 89 46.22 -1.48 1.45
CA ALA A 89 45.74 -0.61 2.52
C ALA A 89 44.59 0.34 2.13
N ALA A 90 44.47 0.74 0.87
CA ALA A 90 43.39 1.63 0.43
C ALA A 90 42.05 0.90 0.24
N VAL A 91 42.10 -0.41 -0.06
CA VAL A 91 40.92 -1.25 -0.24
C VAL A 91 40.23 -1.53 1.10
N THR A 92 40.98 -1.76 2.16
CA THR A 92 40.41 -2.05 3.50
C THR A 92 39.64 -0.88 4.06
N LEU A 93 40.14 0.35 3.93
CA LEU A 93 39.44 1.56 4.39
C LEU A 93 38.12 1.79 3.64
N ALA A 94 38.13 1.61 2.31
CA ALA A 94 36.92 1.77 1.49
C ALA A 94 35.85 0.73 1.83
N VAL A 95 36.25 -0.52 2.10
CA VAL A 95 35.33 -1.58 2.55
C VAL A 95 34.71 -1.24 3.91
N VAL A 96 35.50 -0.75 4.87
CA VAL A 96 35.00 -0.37 6.21
C VAL A 96 33.99 0.78 6.13
N VAL A 97 34.25 1.81 5.32
CA VAL A 97 33.32 2.93 5.13
C VAL A 97 32.02 2.47 4.45
N ALA A 98 32.13 1.59 3.45
CA ALA A 98 30.96 1.05 2.75
C ALA A 98 30.10 0.14 3.64
N THR A 99 30.71 -0.72 4.47
CA THR A 99 29.98 -1.59 5.38
C THR A 99 29.35 -0.81 6.54
N ALA A 100 30.03 0.22 7.06
CA ALA A 100 29.46 1.11 8.06
C ALA A 100 28.23 1.87 7.52
N GLY A 101 28.29 2.38 6.29
CA GLY A 101 27.16 3.03 5.62
C GLY A 101 25.97 2.07 5.38
N PHE A 102 26.25 0.81 5.03
CA PHE A 102 25.20 -0.19 4.77
C PHE A 102 24.49 -0.65 6.06
N MET A 103 25.23 -0.83 7.16
CA MET A 103 24.65 -1.17 8.47
C MET A 103 23.86 -0.01 9.08
N ALA A 104 24.25 1.24 8.83
CA ALA A 104 23.51 2.42 9.26
C ALA A 104 22.26 2.71 8.40
N GLY A 105 22.29 2.35 7.11
CA GLY A 105 21.23 2.65 6.14
C GLY A 105 20.12 1.59 6.03
N SER A 106 20.26 0.42 6.66
CA SER A 106 19.24 -0.65 6.58
C SER A 106 18.09 -0.51 7.58
N GLN A 107 18.04 0.58 8.35
CA GLN A 107 16.81 0.97 9.04
C GLN A 107 15.85 1.49 7.97
N GLY A 108 15.18 0.55 7.32
CA GLY A 108 14.09 0.81 6.41
C GLY A 108 13.04 1.62 7.13
N GLU A 109 13.07 2.93 6.89
CA GLU A 109 11.91 3.80 6.97
C GLU A 109 10.87 3.13 6.06
N SER A 110 10.01 2.31 6.67
CA SER A 110 8.78 1.83 6.05
C SER A 110 8.01 3.10 5.75
N SER A 111 8.24 3.62 4.55
CA SER A 111 7.62 4.83 4.05
C SER A 111 6.15 4.48 3.96
N ARG A 112 5.43 4.72 5.06
CA ARG A 112 3.99 4.71 5.07
C ARG A 112 3.63 5.76 4.05
N VAL A 113 3.23 5.31 2.87
CA VAL A 113 2.56 6.15 1.89
C VAL A 113 1.29 6.60 2.61
N ALA A 114 1.38 7.75 3.27
CA ALA A 114 0.24 8.44 3.82
C ALA A 114 -0.57 8.89 2.61
N ILE A 115 -1.58 8.11 2.25
CA ILE A 115 -2.55 8.54 1.25
C ILE A 115 -3.35 9.64 1.96
N PRO A 116 -3.26 10.92 1.55
CA PRO A 116 -4.00 11.99 2.19
C PRO A 116 -5.47 11.87 1.77
N VAL A 117 -6.22 11.07 2.54
CA VAL A 117 -7.64 10.79 2.28
C VAL A 117 -8.48 12.08 2.33
N ASP A 118 -8.03 13.05 3.13
CA ASP A 118 -8.61 14.40 3.27
C ASP A 118 -8.70 15.14 1.93
N VAL A 119 -7.70 15.01 1.06
CA VAL A 119 -7.71 15.62 -0.28
C VAL A 119 -8.79 15.02 -1.17
N TYR A 120 -8.98 13.70 -1.10
CA TYR A 120 -10.01 13.01 -1.89
C TYR A 120 -11.43 13.26 -1.35
N VAL A 121 -11.60 13.37 -0.04
CA VAL A 121 -12.89 13.70 0.59
C VAL A 121 -13.33 15.11 0.21
N ALA A 122 -12.42 16.09 0.23
CA ALA A 122 -12.72 17.46 -0.18
C ALA A 122 -13.17 17.54 -1.64
N ASP A 123 -12.45 16.89 -2.56
CA ASP A 123 -12.83 16.82 -3.98
C ASP A 123 -14.19 16.14 -4.19
N HIS A 124 -14.46 15.06 -3.43
CA HIS A 124 -15.74 14.37 -3.50
C HIS A 124 -16.91 15.23 -3.01
N LEU A 125 -16.72 16.00 -1.94
CA LEU A 125 -17.75 16.90 -1.41
C LEU A 125 -18.06 18.03 -2.39
N VAL A 126 -17.03 18.62 -3.00
CA VAL A 126 -17.20 19.69 -4.01
C VAL A 126 -17.96 19.18 -5.23
N ARG A 127 -17.63 17.98 -5.72
CA ARG A 127 -18.27 17.40 -6.92
C ARG A 127 -19.65 16.79 -6.67
N ALA A 128 -19.89 16.22 -5.49
CA ALA A 128 -21.17 15.56 -5.18
C ALA A 128 -22.27 16.56 -4.77
N VAL A 129 -21.90 17.69 -4.15
CA VAL A 129 -22.87 18.63 -3.57
C VAL A 129 -23.02 19.91 -4.41
N GLY A 130 -22.11 20.19 -5.35
CA GLY A 130 -22.25 21.32 -6.27
C GLY A 130 -22.26 22.71 -5.59
N GLY A 131 -21.63 22.83 -4.41
CA GLY A 131 -21.56 24.06 -3.63
C GLY A 131 -20.16 24.32 -3.12
N ALA A 132 -19.67 25.56 -3.28
CA ALA A 132 -18.39 26.01 -2.77
C ALA A 132 -18.30 25.80 -1.25
N VAL A 133 -17.34 24.99 -0.80
CA VAL A 133 -17.03 24.85 0.63
C VAL A 133 -15.75 25.63 0.91
N SER A 134 -15.84 26.58 1.83
CA SER A 134 -14.70 27.30 2.39
C SER A 134 -13.72 26.31 3.04
N THR A 135 -12.45 26.41 2.67
CA THR A 135 -11.33 25.60 3.21
C THR A 135 -11.33 25.59 4.74
N PRO A 136 -11.23 24.42 5.42
CA PRO A 136 -11.00 24.40 6.86
C PRO A 136 -9.58 24.93 7.14
N ALA A 137 -9.49 25.89 8.07
CA ALA A 137 -8.24 26.43 8.56
C ALA A 137 -7.38 25.30 9.16
N LEU A 138 -6.10 25.28 8.78
CA LEU A 138 -5.04 24.52 9.43
C LEU A 138 -5.09 24.77 10.94
N VAL A 139 -5.36 23.73 11.73
CA VAL A 139 -5.20 23.77 13.17
C VAL A 139 -3.72 23.55 13.47
N ASP A 140 -3.07 24.56 14.04
CA ASP A 140 -1.69 24.49 14.53
C ASP A 140 -1.61 23.47 15.67
N SER A 141 -0.72 22.47 15.54
CA SER A 141 -0.42 21.53 16.62
C SER A 141 0.53 22.19 17.62
N PRO A 142 0.24 22.23 18.92
CA PRO A 142 1.18 22.76 19.89
C PRO A 142 2.36 21.81 20.11
N ASP A 143 3.54 22.43 20.17
CA ASP A 143 4.85 21.84 20.43
C ASP A 143 4.87 20.88 21.63
N SER A 144 5.51 19.73 21.40
CA SER A 144 5.87 18.77 22.44
C SER A 144 7.16 19.23 23.13
N ASP A 145 7.06 20.08 24.15
CA ASP A 145 8.21 20.44 25.00
C ASP A 145 8.46 19.36 26.06
N GLY A 146 9.72 18.94 26.11
CA GLY A 146 10.25 17.86 26.93
C GLY A 146 10.29 18.21 28.42
N GLY A 147 10.14 17.16 29.23
CA GLY A 147 9.96 17.27 30.66
C GLY A 147 11.09 17.90 31.46
N ARG A 148 10.71 18.39 32.64
CA ARG A 148 11.49 18.31 33.88
C ARG A 148 10.54 17.99 35.02
N VAL A 149 10.59 16.74 35.49
CA VAL A 149 10.01 16.37 36.79
C VAL A 149 10.95 16.94 37.85
N ARG A 150 10.37 17.72 38.74
CA ARG A 150 11.03 18.44 39.83
C ARG A 150 11.01 17.51 41.05
N GLU A 151 12.16 16.97 41.42
CA GLU A 151 12.38 16.31 42.70
C GLU A 151 12.45 17.38 43.80
N GLU A 152 11.46 17.41 44.69
CA GLU A 152 11.56 18.12 45.97
C GLU A 152 11.15 17.19 47.13
N GLN A 153 12.16 16.92 47.99
CA GLN A 153 12.16 16.99 49.46
C GLN A 153 11.29 15.97 50.24
N ARG A 154 11.86 15.10 51.09
CA ARG A 154 12.33 15.34 52.47
C ARG A 154 11.29 16.00 53.38
#